data_AF-A0A7W6P396-F1
#
_entry.id   AF-A0A7W6P396-F1
#
_cell.length_a   1.000
_cell.length_b   1.000
_cell.length_c   1.000
_cell.angle_alpha   90.00
_cell.angle_beta   90.00
_cell.angle_gamma   90.00
#
_symmetry.space_group_name_H-M   'P 1'
#
loop_
_entity.id
_entity.type
_entity.pdbx_description
1 polymer ?
#
loop_
_entity_poly.entity_id
_entity_poly.type
_entity_poly.pdbx_seq_one_letter_code
_entity_poly.pdbx_strand_id
1 'polypeptide(L)'
;MAEEKDKDEKRVYDRYDLTPEEARQDHWDMLRFLAINALFGMGIGVVLAASLLFFDIGGLWTHLVRARHPFVSALLLFVPLALTFGSVVVGTAVMTMPYKRKKEL
;
A
#
# COMPACT_ATOMS: atom_id res chain seq x y z
N MET A 1 -8.56 -37.57 -28.47
CA MET A 1 -7.40 -36.67 -28.31
C MET A 1 -7.65 -35.24 -28.80
N ALA A 2 -8.29 -35.02 -29.97
CA ALA A 2 -8.64 -33.67 -30.43
C ALA A 2 -9.74 -32.99 -29.58
N GLU A 3 -10.70 -33.77 -29.09
CA GLU A 3 -11.85 -33.28 -28.31
C GLU A 3 -11.47 -32.82 -26.89
N GLU A 4 -10.45 -33.44 -26.30
CA GLU A 4 -9.93 -33.08 -24.97
C GLU A 4 -9.16 -31.74 -25.05
N LYS A 5 -8.39 -31.54 -26.13
CA LYS A 5 -7.73 -30.27 -26.43
C LYS A 5 -8.69 -29.11 -26.63
N ASP A 6 -9.80 -29.31 -27.35
CA ASP A 6 -10.84 -28.26 -27.54
C ASP A 6 -11.51 -27.89 -26.21
N LYS A 7 -11.73 -28.89 -25.34
CA LYS A 7 -12.31 -28.68 -24.01
C LYS A 7 -11.38 -27.91 -23.09
N ASP A 8 -10.08 -28.18 -23.17
CA ASP A 8 -9.07 -27.45 -22.39
C ASP A 8 -8.83 -26.04 -22.95
N GLU A 9 -8.87 -25.85 -24.26
CA GLU A 9 -8.83 -24.53 -24.89
C GLU A 9 -10.06 -23.69 -24.51
N LYS A 10 -11.26 -24.25 -24.54
CA LYS A 10 -12.48 -23.57 -24.07
C LYS A 10 -12.46 -23.30 -22.58
N ARG A 11 -11.96 -24.21 -21.73
CA ARG A 11 -11.78 -23.95 -20.29
C ARG A 11 -10.75 -22.86 -19.98
N VAL A 12 -9.76 -22.68 -20.85
CA VAL A 12 -8.75 -21.61 -20.72
C VAL A 12 -9.35 -20.25 -21.11
N TYR A 13 -10.20 -20.20 -22.14
CA TYR A 13 -10.92 -18.98 -22.54
C TYR A 13 -12.04 -18.58 -21.54
N ASP A 14 -12.82 -19.55 -21.05
CA ASP A 14 -13.90 -19.34 -20.06
C ASP A 14 -13.38 -18.75 -18.73
N ARG A 15 -12.10 -18.98 -18.39
CA ARG A 15 -11.42 -18.40 -17.21
C ARG A 15 -11.00 -16.93 -17.39
N TYR A 16 -11.22 -16.30 -18.55
CA TYR A 16 -11.04 -14.85 -18.75
C TYR A 16 -12.35 -14.08 -18.71
N ASP A 17 -13.50 -14.77 -18.71
CA ASP A 17 -14.81 -14.16 -18.53
C ASP A 17 -15.11 -14.02 -17.03
N LEU A 18 -14.27 -13.23 -16.34
CA LEU A 18 -14.69 -12.71 -15.03
C LEU A 18 -15.94 -11.90 -15.28
N THR A 19 -17.02 -12.24 -14.59
CA THR A 19 -18.17 -11.35 -14.57
C THR A 19 -17.70 -9.97 -14.07
N PRO A 20 -18.21 -8.85 -14.59
CA PRO A 20 -17.77 -7.51 -14.17
C PRO A 20 -17.85 -7.31 -12.65
N GLU A 21 -18.71 -8.09 -11.99
CA GLU A 21 -18.86 -8.16 -10.54
C GLU A 21 -17.70 -8.85 -9.83
N GLU A 22 -17.23 -10.01 -10.30
CA GLU A 22 -16.09 -10.73 -9.72
C GLU A 22 -14.78 -9.97 -9.88
N ALA A 23 -14.59 -9.30 -11.02
CA ALA A 23 -13.46 -8.41 -11.21
C ALA A 23 -13.50 -7.25 -10.19
N ARG A 24 -14.67 -6.63 -9.96
CA ARG A 24 -14.80 -5.52 -9.01
C ARG A 24 -14.49 -5.93 -7.57
N GLN A 25 -14.90 -7.13 -7.15
CA GLN A 25 -14.58 -7.65 -5.81
C GLN A 25 -13.08 -7.86 -5.61
N ASP A 26 -12.39 -8.43 -6.60
CA ASP A 26 -10.94 -8.61 -6.56
C ASP A 26 -10.21 -7.26 -6.41
N HIS A 27 -10.62 -6.23 -7.14
CA HIS A 27 -10.04 -4.88 -7.00
C HIS A 27 -10.29 -4.27 -5.60
N TRP A 28 -11.45 -4.53 -4.99
CA TRP A 28 -11.72 -4.07 -3.62
C TRP A 28 -10.80 -4.75 -2.60
N ASP A 29 -10.55 -6.04 -2.75
CA ASP A 29 -9.62 -6.78 -1.89
C ASP A 29 -8.18 -6.28 -2.07
N MET A 30 -7.77 -5.96 -3.31
CA MET A 30 -6.49 -5.32 -3.60
C MET A 30 -6.35 -3.94 -2.93
N LEU A 31 -7.36 -3.07 -3.08
CA LEU A 31 -7.36 -1.74 -2.48
C LEU A 31 -7.32 -1.81 -0.95
N ARG A 32 -8.07 -2.74 -0.35
CA ARG A 32 -8.06 -2.96 1.10
C ARG A 32 -6.69 -3.45 1.57
N PHE A 33 -6.09 -4.41 0.88
CA PHE A 33 -4.74 -4.89 1.19
C PHE A 33 -3.72 -3.75 1.12
N LEU A 34 -3.80 -2.93 0.08
CA LEU A 34 -2.90 -1.79 -0.10
C LEU A 34 -3.11 -0.72 0.98
N ALA A 35 -4.35 -0.44 1.35
CA ALA A 35 -4.68 0.52 2.40
C ALA A 35 -4.14 0.10 3.76
N ILE A 36 -4.23 -1.19 4.12
CA ILE A 36 -3.68 -1.71 5.38
C ILE A 36 -2.15 -1.55 5.40
N ASN A 37 -1.48 -1.92 4.30
CA ASN A 37 -0.03 -1.76 4.16
C ASN A 37 0.40 -0.29 4.19
N ALA A 38 -0.36 0.59 3.54
CA ALA A 38 -0.14 2.04 3.58
C ALA A 38 -0.23 2.58 5.01
N LEU A 39 -1.25 2.18 5.77
CA LEU A 39 -1.43 2.59 7.16
C LEU A 39 -0.30 2.08 8.06
N PHE A 40 0.17 0.85 7.82
CA PHE A 40 1.32 0.30 8.54
C PHE A 40 2.59 1.13 8.29
N GLY A 41 2.89 1.43 7.03
CA GLY A 41 4.01 2.30 6.67
C GLY A 41 3.86 3.72 7.23
N MET A 42 2.67 4.31 7.15
CA MET A 42 2.38 5.61 7.76
C MET A 42 2.63 5.61 9.27
N GLY A 43 2.23 4.54 9.98
CA GLY A 43 2.49 4.36 11.40
C GLY A 43 3.99 4.40 11.73
N ILE A 44 4.82 3.73 10.93
CA ILE A 44 6.29 3.77 11.07
C ILE A 44 6.81 5.21 10.90
N GLY A 45 6.35 5.92 9.86
CA GLY A 45 6.76 7.32 9.63
C GLY A 45 6.33 8.25 10.77
N VAL A 46 5.15 8.06 11.34
CA VAL A 46 4.67 8.81 12.51
C VAL A 46 5.52 8.53 13.74
N VAL A 47 5.84 7.26 14.02
CA VAL A 47 6.72 6.88 15.15
C VAL A 47 8.11 7.48 14.99
N LEU A 48 8.65 7.50 13.78
CA LEU A 48 9.93 8.15 13.49
C LEU A 48 9.87 9.66 13.72
N ALA A 49 8.85 10.34 13.20
CA ALA A 49 8.65 11.78 13.40
C ALA A 49 8.50 12.13 14.90
N ALA A 50 7.74 11.32 15.64
CA ALA A 50 7.61 11.47 17.09
C ALA A 50 8.95 11.25 17.81
N SER A 51 9.75 10.28 17.37
CA SER A 51 11.09 10.02 17.93
C SER A 51 12.03 11.19 17.70
N LEU A 52 12.02 11.80 16.51
CA LEU A 52 12.82 13.00 16.19
C LEU A 52 12.51 14.16 17.14
N LEU A 53 11.22 14.37 17.45
CA LEU A 53 10.79 15.39 18.40
C LEU A 53 11.11 15.00 19.84
N PHE A 54 10.86 13.76 20.24
CA PHE A 54 11.08 13.29 21.61
C PHE A 54 12.56 13.40 22.03
N PHE A 55 13.48 13.04 21.13
CA PHE A 55 14.92 13.18 21.37
C PHE A 55 15.46 14.59 21.08
N ASP A 56 14.59 15.54 20.72
CA ASP A 56 14.94 16.91 20.32
C ASP A 56 16.12 16.97 19.33
N ILE A 57 16.10 16.09 18.33
CA ILE A 57 17.21 15.96 17.37
C ILE A 57 17.35 17.27 16.62
N GLY A 58 18.52 17.91 16.72
CA GLY A 58 18.77 19.21 16.09
C GLY A 58 17.88 20.34 16.64
N GLY A 59 17.33 20.21 17.85
CA GLY A 59 16.46 21.21 18.44
C GLY A 59 15.04 21.24 17.84
N LEU A 60 14.63 20.18 17.12
CA LEU A 60 13.34 20.14 16.41
C LEU A 60 12.13 20.38 17.32
N TRP A 61 12.09 19.82 18.52
CA TRP A 61 11.02 20.06 19.48
C TRP A 61 11.03 21.53 19.94
N THR A 62 12.21 22.04 20.28
CA THR A 62 12.39 23.43 20.70
C THR A 62 11.94 24.41 19.61
N HIS A 63 12.29 24.15 18.35
CA HIS A 63 11.86 24.94 17.20
C HIS A 63 10.36 24.82 16.95
N LEU A 64 9.79 23.61 17.07
CA LEU A 64 8.38 23.36 16.87
C LEU A 64 7.51 24.16 17.85
N VAL A 65 7.85 24.13 19.15
CA VAL A 65 7.09 24.84 20.21
C VAL A 65 7.21 26.36 20.08
N ARG A 66 8.34 26.86 19.56
CA ARG A 66 8.57 28.30 19.37
C ARG A 66 8.05 28.84 18.03
N ALA A 67 7.61 27.96 17.12
CA ALA A 67 7.09 28.36 15.83
C ALA A 67 5.81 29.20 15.99
N ARG A 68 5.61 30.15 15.08
CA ARG A 68 4.38 30.96 15.02
C ARG A 68 3.13 30.10 14.79
N HIS A 69 3.27 29.00 14.07
CA HIS A 69 2.20 28.05 13.74
C HIS A 69 2.64 26.60 14.02
N PRO A 70 2.71 26.17 15.30
CA PRO A 70 3.28 24.88 15.69
C PRO A 70 2.53 23.70 15.06
N PHE A 71 1.21 23.79 14.91
CA PHE A 71 0.39 22.76 14.27
C PHE A 71 0.75 22.55 12.79
N VAL A 72 0.99 23.64 12.04
CA VAL A 72 1.34 23.56 10.62
C VAL A 72 2.73 22.95 10.47
N SER A 73 3.69 23.37 11.31
CA SER A 73 5.03 22.79 11.35
C SER A 73 5.02 21.30 11.70
N ALA A 74 4.17 20.88 12.64
CA ALA A 74 4.00 19.47 12.97
C ALA A 74 3.43 18.70 11.78
N LEU A 75 2.39 19.23 11.13
CA LEU A 75 1.81 18.59 9.94
C LEU A 75 2.85 18.42 8.82
N LEU A 76 3.66 19.44 8.57
CA LEU A 76 4.74 19.41 7.59
C LEU A 76 5.85 18.42 7.92
N LEU A 77 6.02 18.04 9.20
CA LEU A 77 6.97 16.99 9.58
C LEU A 77 6.33 15.61 9.46
N PHE A 78 5.16 15.40 10.07
CA PHE A 78 4.54 14.09 10.19
C PHE A 78 3.97 13.59 8.86
N VAL A 79 3.28 14.44 8.08
CA VAL A 79 2.60 14.01 6.85
C VAL A 79 3.56 13.47 5.79
N PRO A 80 4.61 14.19 5.35
CA PRO A 80 5.50 13.67 4.32
C PRO A 80 6.31 12.46 4.80
N LEU A 81 6.69 12.38 6.08
CA LEU A 81 7.33 11.18 6.63
C LEU A 81 6.38 9.98 6.59
N ALA A 82 5.15 10.14 7.10
CA ALA A 82 4.14 9.10 7.06
C ALA A 82 3.88 8.63 5.62
N LEU A 83 3.71 9.56 4.68
CA LEU A 83 3.49 9.24 3.27
C LEU A 83 4.69 8.51 2.66
N THR A 84 5.92 8.93 2.96
CA THR A 84 7.14 8.28 2.44
C THR A 84 7.22 6.82 2.85
N PHE A 85 7.08 6.53 4.15
CA PHE A 85 7.10 5.14 4.64
C PHE A 85 5.86 4.35 4.19
N GLY A 86 4.70 5.00 4.12
CA GLY A 86 3.49 4.44 3.51
C GLY A 86 3.75 3.95 2.08
N SER A 87 4.36 4.79 1.24
CA SER A 87 4.71 4.44 -0.15
C SER A 87 5.68 3.28 -0.26
N VAL A 88 6.68 3.20 0.63
CA VAL A 88 7.65 2.08 0.63
C VAL A 88 6.97 0.75 0.95
N VAL A 89 6.13 0.72 1.98
CA VAL A 89 5.42 -0.50 2.38
C VAL A 89 4.40 -0.91 1.31
N VAL A 90 3.65 0.05 0.75
CA VAL A 90 2.76 -0.15 -0.39
C VAL A 90 3.51 -0.74 -1.60
N GLY A 91 4.65 -0.16 -1.98
CA GLY A 91 5.46 -0.66 -3.09
C GLY A 91 5.93 -2.09 -2.88
N THR A 92 6.36 -2.41 -1.65
CA THR A 92 6.75 -3.77 -1.26
C THR A 92 5.55 -4.72 -1.34
N ALA A 93 4.40 -4.30 -0.82
CA ALA A 93 3.18 -5.08 -0.83
C ALA A 93 2.75 -5.44 -2.27
N VAL A 94 2.80 -4.47 -3.19
CA VAL A 94 2.53 -4.69 -4.63
C VAL A 94 3.52 -5.67 -5.23
N MET A 95 4.82 -5.56 -4.94
CA MET A 95 5.84 -6.50 -5.44
C MET A 95 5.64 -7.94 -4.93
N THR A 96 5.17 -8.08 -3.69
CA THR A 96 4.94 -9.40 -3.06
C THR A 96 3.55 -9.97 -3.31
N MET A 97 2.67 -9.21 -3.97
CA MET A 97 1.30 -9.64 -4.18
C MET A 97 1.29 -10.90 -5.04
N PRO A 98 0.66 -12.01 -4.60
CA PRO A 98 0.55 -13.21 -5.41
C PRO A 98 -0.45 -12.94 -6.53
N TYR A 99 0.03 -12.41 -7.65
CA TYR A 99 -0.75 -12.38 -8.87
C TYR A 99 -1.09 -13.83 -9.21
N LYS A 100 -2.39 -14.13 -9.35
CA LYS A 100 -2.82 -15.42 -9.91
C LYS A 100 -2.23 -15.50 -11.32
N ARG A 101 -1.05 -16.11 -11.45
CA ARG A 101 -0.36 -16.22 -12.73
C ARG A 101 -1.26 -17.05 -13.63
N LYS A 102 -1.65 -16.48 -14.77
CA LYS A 102 -2.64 -17.06 -15.68
C LYS A 102 -2.14 -18.31 -16.44
N LYS A 103 -1.07 -18.95 -15.95
CA LYS A 103 -0.46 -20.16 -16.49
C LYS A 103 0.20 -20.95 -15.36
N GLU A 104 -0.59 -21.77 -14.68
CA GLU A 104 -0.09 -23.03 -14.14
C GLU A 104 -0.68 -24.06 -15.11
N LEU A 105 0.15 -24.45 -16.09
CA LEU A 105 -0.09 -25.45 -17.13
C LEU A 105 -0.03 -26.85 -16.52
#